data_AF-A0A483CPM7-F1
#
_entry.id   AF-A0A483CPM7-F1
#
_cell.length_a   1.000
_cell.length_b   1.000
_cell.length_c   1.000
_cell.angle_alpha   90.00
_cell.angle_beta   90.00
_cell.angle_gamma   90.00
#
_symmetry.space_group_name_H-M   'P 1'
#
loop_
_entity.id
_entity.type
_entity.pdbx_description
1 polymer ?
#
loop_
_entity_poly.entity_id
_entity_poly.type
_entity_poly.pdbx_seq_one_letter_code
_entity_poly.pdbx_strand_id
1 'polypeptide(L)'
;MRTTLQGLNGRKAGFTAVFWAYGTFRRGGTTGKTILLRDLLGLDGHPLADHTWINYTAGFDAAGTFRQGDIVQFTATVGEYVRGYLGPRIEDRLARPLRTDYRLKYPRNVRRIGTIDIREVPA
;
A
#
# COMPACT_ATOMS: atom_id res chain seq x y z
N MET A 1 -7.78 8.02 -7.12
CA MET A 1 -6.75 8.81 -6.40
C MET A 1 -7.07 8.68 -4.94
N ARG A 2 -6.08 8.41 -4.09
CA ARG A 2 -6.28 8.22 -2.64
C ARG A 2 -6.33 9.58 -1.93
N THR A 3 -7.38 10.36 -2.17
CA THR A 3 -7.51 11.76 -1.70
C THR A 3 -7.50 11.88 -0.18
N THR A 4 -7.99 10.88 0.54
CA THR A 4 -7.94 10.77 2.01
C THR A 4 -6.50 10.77 2.56
N LEU A 5 -5.52 10.26 1.80
CA LEU A 5 -4.10 10.31 2.18
C LEU A 5 -3.46 11.69 1.96
N GLN A 6 -4.10 12.60 1.21
CA GLN A 6 -3.55 13.91 0.89
C GLN A 6 -3.22 14.73 2.15
N GLY A 7 -4.11 14.72 3.14
CA GLY A 7 -3.92 15.45 4.41
C GLY A 7 -2.72 14.96 5.24
N LEU A 8 -2.20 13.78 4.91
CA LEU A 8 -1.05 13.17 5.58
C LEU A 8 0.24 13.30 4.77
N ASN A 9 0.26 13.97 3.61
CA ASN A 9 1.44 14.03 2.75
C ASN A 9 2.69 14.51 3.50
N GLY A 10 3.79 13.79 3.34
CA GLY A 10 5.06 14.05 4.01
C GLY A 10 5.12 13.59 5.47
N ARG A 11 3.99 13.18 6.08
CA ARG A 11 3.93 12.79 7.49
C ARG A 11 4.13 11.28 7.67
N LYS A 12 4.75 10.92 8.78
CA LYS A 12 4.79 9.54 9.28
C LYS A 12 3.60 9.30 10.19
N ALA A 13 2.83 8.25 9.93
CA ALA A 13 1.66 7.88 10.72
C ALA A 13 1.57 6.36 10.90
N GLY A 14 0.70 5.93 11.81
CA GLY A 14 0.34 4.52 12.00
C GLY A 14 -0.88 4.13 11.18
N PHE A 15 -0.91 2.88 10.76
CA PHE A 15 -1.96 2.31 9.92
C PHE A 15 -2.27 0.88 10.34
N THR A 16 -3.50 0.45 10.04
CA THR A 16 -3.90 -0.96 10.03
C THR A 16 -4.44 -1.31 8.66
N ALA A 17 -4.24 -2.56 8.23
CA ALA A 17 -4.79 -3.07 6.97
C ALA A 17 -4.83 -4.60 6.99
N VAL A 18 -5.62 -5.18 6.09
CA VAL A 18 -5.69 -6.63 5.90
C VAL A 18 -4.66 -7.06 4.86
N PHE A 19 -3.79 -8.00 5.22
CA PHE A 19 -2.89 -8.63 4.28
C PHE A 19 -3.67 -9.49 3.28
N TRP A 20 -3.40 -9.30 1.99
CA TRP A 20 -4.05 -10.05 0.93
C TRP A 20 -3.10 -10.97 0.17
N ALA A 21 -1.99 -10.43 -0.34
CA ALA A 21 -1.09 -11.19 -1.21
C ALA A 21 0.35 -10.67 -1.18
N TYR A 22 1.29 -11.56 -1.48
CA TYR A 22 2.64 -11.18 -1.87
C TYR A 22 2.71 -10.89 -3.37
N GLY A 23 3.63 -10.02 -3.75
CA GLY A 23 3.91 -9.71 -5.14
C GLY A 23 5.38 -9.39 -5.35
N THR A 24 5.74 -9.16 -6.61
CA THR A 24 7.08 -8.71 -7.00
C THR A 24 6.96 -7.51 -7.93
N PHE A 25 7.99 -6.69 -7.95
CA PHE A 25 8.13 -5.62 -8.93
C PHE A 25 9.52 -5.66 -9.53
N ARG A 26 9.64 -5.14 -10.75
CA ARG A 26 10.94 -4.95 -11.42
C ARG A 26 11.10 -3.47 -11.74
N ARG A 27 12.21 -2.88 -11.33
CA ARG A 27 12.55 -1.47 -11.62
C ARG A 27 14.05 -1.33 -11.81
N GLY A 28 14.46 -0.78 -12.95
CA GLY A 28 15.89 -0.51 -13.23
C GLY A 28 16.78 -1.76 -13.17
N GLY A 29 16.25 -2.91 -13.60
CA GLY A 29 16.98 -4.19 -13.55
C GLY A 29 16.92 -4.92 -12.21
N THR A 30 16.47 -4.28 -11.13
CA THR A 30 16.32 -4.90 -9.81
C THR A 30 14.90 -5.45 -9.61
N THR A 31 14.80 -6.65 -9.04
CA THR A 31 13.55 -7.24 -8.58
C THR A 31 13.39 -7.03 -7.07
N GLY A 32 12.24 -6.56 -6.63
CA GLY A 32 11.89 -6.43 -5.21
C GLY A 32 10.56 -7.09 -4.88
N LYS A 33 10.31 -7.32 -3.58
CA LYS A 33 9.06 -7.88 -3.07
C LYS A 33 8.08 -6.76 -2.70
N THR A 34 6.80 -7.03 -2.89
CA THR A 34 5.68 -6.15 -2.47
C THR A 34 4.62 -6.96 -1.74
N ILE A 35 3.76 -6.27 -1.02
CA ILE A 35 2.55 -6.84 -0.45
C ILE A 35 1.34 -6.02 -0.86
N LEU A 36 0.23 -6.70 -1.08
CA LEU A 36 -1.08 -6.12 -1.26
C LEU A 36 -1.78 -6.07 0.09
N LEU A 37 -2.17 -4.87 0.49
CA LEU A 37 -3.00 -4.61 1.64
C LEU A 37 -4.37 -4.15 1.18
N ARG A 38 -5.44 -4.64 1.83
CA ARG A 38 -6.83 -4.17 1.66
C ARG A 38 -7.30 -3.45 2.92
N ASP A 39 -8.34 -2.63 2.76
CA ASP A 39 -9.03 -1.93 3.85
C ASP A 39 -8.04 -1.16 4.74
N LEU A 40 -7.27 -0.27 4.11
CA LEU A 40 -6.28 0.55 4.81
C LEU A 40 -7.00 1.59 5.67
N LEU A 41 -6.76 1.53 6.99
CA LEU A 41 -7.31 2.45 7.98
C LEU A 41 -6.18 3.24 8.66
N GLY A 42 -6.51 4.45 9.12
CA GLY A 42 -5.72 5.14 10.15
C GLY A 42 -5.88 4.47 11.52
N LEU A 43 -5.02 4.80 12.48
CA LEU A 43 -5.16 4.29 13.86
C LEU A 43 -6.44 4.79 14.56
N ASP A 44 -7.03 5.87 14.04
CA ASP A 44 -8.31 6.42 14.45
C ASP A 44 -9.52 5.67 13.84
N GLY A 45 -9.27 4.66 12.99
CA GLY A 45 -10.30 3.86 12.34
C GLY A 45 -10.84 4.45 11.04
N HIS A 46 -10.38 5.63 10.62
CA HIS A 46 -10.86 6.24 9.38
C HIS A 46 -10.32 5.49 8.15
N PRO A 47 -11.17 5.17 7.16
CA PRO A 47 -10.74 4.52 5.93
C PRO A 47 -9.92 5.46 5.04
N LEU A 48 -8.77 4.98 4.59
CA LEU A 48 -7.80 5.73 3.79
C LEU A 48 -7.63 5.18 2.38
N ALA A 49 -7.77 3.87 2.16
CA ALA A 49 -7.78 3.29 0.82
C ALA A 49 -8.34 1.86 0.82
N ASP A 50 -9.10 1.49 -0.20
CA ASP A 50 -9.63 0.12 -0.34
C ASP A 50 -8.51 -0.92 -0.51
N HIS A 51 -7.45 -0.55 -1.24
CA HIS A 51 -6.27 -1.38 -1.38
C HIS A 51 -5.02 -0.56 -1.72
N THR A 52 -3.85 -1.09 -1.36
CA THR A 52 -2.56 -0.53 -1.77
C THR A 52 -1.49 -1.62 -1.83
N TRP A 53 -0.68 -1.56 -2.90
CA TRP A 53 0.59 -2.26 -2.95
C TRP A 53 1.65 -1.43 -2.25
N ILE A 54 2.44 -2.04 -1.37
CA ILE A 54 3.58 -1.40 -0.72
C ILE A 54 4.82 -2.28 -0.82
N ASN A 55 5.99 -1.66 -0.67
CA ASN A 55 7.25 -2.41 -0.64
C ASN A 55 7.30 -3.30 0.59
N TYR A 56 7.67 -4.56 0.38
CA TYR A 56 8.02 -5.47 1.45
C TYR A 56 9.36 -5.04 2.04
N THR A 57 9.46 -4.99 3.36
CA THR A 57 10.66 -4.54 4.11
C THR A 57 11.08 -5.58 5.12
N ALA A 58 12.30 -5.45 5.68
CA ALA A 58 12.78 -6.31 6.76
C ALA A 58 11.86 -6.34 8.00
N GLY A 59 11.01 -5.32 8.20
CA GLY A 59 9.98 -5.35 9.24
C GLY A 59 8.94 -6.45 9.04
N PHE A 60 8.59 -6.75 7.78
CA PHE A 60 7.69 -7.85 7.45
C PHE A 60 8.36 -9.22 7.65
N ASP A 61 9.65 -9.35 7.33
CA ASP A 61 10.42 -10.58 7.63
C ASP A 61 10.44 -10.85 9.13
N ALA A 62 10.70 -9.81 9.95
CA ALA A 62 10.76 -9.94 11.41
C ALA A 62 9.40 -10.29 12.03
N ALA A 63 8.29 -9.89 11.42
CA ALA A 63 6.94 -10.22 11.86
C ALA A 63 6.49 -11.64 11.42
N GLY A 64 7.28 -12.32 10.60
CA GLY A 64 6.99 -13.65 10.07
C GLY A 64 6.02 -13.66 8.89
N THR A 65 5.74 -14.86 8.38
CA THR A 65 4.89 -15.06 7.19
C THR A 65 3.43 -14.74 7.47
N PHE A 66 2.89 -13.71 6.82
CA PHE A 66 1.47 -13.38 6.78
C PHE A 66 0.69 -14.32 5.87
N ARG A 67 -0.54 -14.62 6.30
CA ARG A 67 -1.58 -15.33 5.53
C ARG A 67 -2.67 -14.34 5.16
N GLN A 68 -3.33 -14.60 4.03
CA GLN A 68 -4.46 -13.80 3.57
C GLN A 68 -5.51 -13.69 4.69
N GLY A 69 -5.97 -12.47 4.98
CA GLY A 69 -6.88 -12.16 6.09
C GLY A 69 -6.18 -11.70 7.37
N ASP A 70 -4.85 -11.84 7.51
CA ASP A 70 -4.13 -11.32 8.67
C ASP A 70 -4.22 -9.79 8.74
N ILE A 71 -4.51 -9.25 9.93
CA ILE A 71 -4.53 -7.82 10.18
C ILE A 71 -3.11 -7.38 10.55
N VAL A 72 -2.59 -6.46 9.75
CA VAL A 72 -1.25 -5.88 9.89
C VAL A 72 -1.35 -4.48 10.45
N GLN A 73 -0.63 -4.19 11.53
CA GLN A 73 -0.35 -2.85 12.01
C GLN A 73 1.07 -2.44 11.63
N PHE A 74 1.25 -1.22 11.16
CA PHE A 74 2.57 -0.69 10.82
C PHE A 74 2.58 0.84 10.84
N THR A 75 3.77 1.42 10.78
CA THR A 75 3.96 2.87 10.53
C THR A 75 4.57 3.08 9.16
N ALA A 76 4.19 4.15 8.47
CA ALA A 76 4.76 4.51 7.17
C ALA A 76 4.72 6.02 6.95
N THR A 77 5.53 6.51 6.02
CA THR A 77 5.47 7.91 5.56
C THR A 77 4.56 7.99 4.35
N VAL A 78 3.54 8.84 4.40
CA VAL A 78 2.72 9.12 3.20
C VAL A 78 3.53 10.03 2.29
N GLY A 79 3.60 9.69 1.01
CA GLY A 79 4.23 10.55 0.04
C GLY A 79 3.54 10.51 -1.31
N GLU A 80 3.59 11.62 -2.00
CA GLU A 80 3.10 11.73 -3.36
C GLU A 80 3.93 10.92 -4.37
N TYR A 81 3.26 10.55 -5.46
CA TYR A 81 3.85 10.12 -6.70
C TYR A 81 2.95 10.53 -7.87
N VAL A 82 3.54 10.66 -9.06
CA VAL A 82 2.79 10.90 -10.29
C VAL A 82 2.35 9.56 -10.85
N ARG A 83 1.05 9.35 -11.02
CA ARG A 83 0.45 8.24 -11.76
C ARG A 83 0.06 8.68 -13.17
N GLY A 84 -0.01 7.73 -14.08
CA GLY A 84 -0.32 7.96 -15.49
C GLY A 84 0.76 7.36 -16.39
N TYR A 85 0.60 7.52 -17.69
CA TYR A 85 1.58 7.04 -18.66
C TYR A 85 2.66 8.12 -18.90
N LEU A 86 3.91 7.81 -18.52
CA LEU A 86 5.06 8.71 -18.67
C LEU A 86 5.83 8.49 -19.99
N GLY A 87 5.50 7.44 -20.76
CA GLY A 87 6.19 7.10 -22.01
C GLY A 87 5.91 8.09 -23.14
N PRO A 88 6.57 7.93 -24.30
CA PRO A 88 6.51 8.91 -25.39
C PRO A 88 5.21 8.86 -26.22
N ARG A 89 4.43 7.76 -26.15
CA ARG A 89 3.21 7.58 -26.95
C ARG A 89 2.11 8.56 -26.53
N ILE A 90 1.70 9.44 -27.44
CA ILE A 90 0.75 10.52 -27.15
C ILE A 90 -0.66 9.99 -26.84
N GLU A 91 -1.14 8.98 -27.56
CA GLU A 91 -2.45 8.36 -27.35
C GLU A 91 -2.56 7.78 -25.93
N ASP A 92 -1.53 7.07 -25.49
CA ASP A 92 -1.45 6.51 -24.14
C ASP A 92 -1.41 7.62 -23.06
N ARG A 93 -0.76 8.77 -23.34
CA ARG A 93 -0.77 9.93 -22.43
C ARG A 93 -2.16 10.54 -22.30
N LEU A 94 -2.88 10.67 -23.40
CA LEU A 94 -4.25 11.21 -23.41
C LEU A 94 -5.21 10.26 -22.68
N ALA A 95 -5.09 8.96 -22.92
CA ALA A 95 -5.91 7.94 -22.24
C ALA A 95 -5.58 7.79 -20.75
N ARG A 96 -4.33 8.05 -20.35
CA ARG A 96 -3.83 7.88 -18.97
C ARG A 96 -3.09 9.13 -18.51
N PRO A 97 -3.80 10.26 -18.32
CA PRO A 97 -3.19 11.54 -18.01
C PRO A 97 -2.43 11.50 -16.69
N LEU A 98 -1.39 12.32 -16.60
CA LEU A 98 -0.59 12.45 -15.38
C LEU A 98 -1.44 13.07 -14.26
N ARG A 99 -1.45 12.42 -13.11
CA ARG A 99 -2.14 12.88 -11.90
C ARG A 99 -1.28 12.62 -10.68
N THR A 100 -1.41 13.45 -9.66
CA THR A 100 -0.84 13.17 -8.34
C THR A 100 -1.67 12.09 -7.65
N ASP A 101 -1.00 11.13 -7.02
CA ASP A 101 -1.61 10.14 -6.15
C ASP A 101 -0.67 9.90 -4.95
N TYR A 102 -1.16 9.18 -3.94
CA TYR A 102 -0.44 9.00 -2.68
C TYR A 102 -0.07 7.54 -2.46
N ARG A 103 1.11 7.32 -1.89
CA ARG A 103 1.65 6.00 -1.55
C ARG A 103 2.22 5.99 -0.14
N LEU A 104 2.27 4.81 0.45
CA LEU A 104 2.95 4.56 1.72
C LEU A 104 4.41 4.18 1.46
N LYS A 105 5.34 4.92 2.07
CA LYS A 105 6.78 4.72 1.97
C LYS A 105 7.32 4.22 3.29
N TYR A 106 8.36 3.39 3.22
CA TYR A 106 9.14 2.94 4.37
C TYR A 106 8.29 2.35 5.52
N PRO A 107 7.54 1.25 5.30
CA PRO A 107 6.88 0.54 6.40
C PRO A 107 7.87 0.16 7.51
N ARG A 108 7.53 0.45 8.76
CA ARG A 108 8.31 0.15 9.97
C ARG A 108 7.38 -0.28 11.10
N ASN A 109 7.93 -0.87 12.16
CA ASN A 109 7.17 -1.31 13.34
C ASN A 109 6.01 -2.24 12.96
N VAL A 110 6.28 -3.16 12.03
CA VAL A 110 5.28 -4.09 11.49
C VAL A 110 4.94 -5.13 12.54
N ARG A 111 3.64 -5.36 12.77
CA ARG A 111 3.12 -6.36 13.70
C ARG A 111 1.83 -6.98 13.14
N ARG A 112 1.61 -8.26 13.42
CA ARG A 112 0.29 -8.89 13.27
C ARG A 112 -0.53 -8.62 14.52
N ILE A 113 -1.76 -8.17 14.36
CA ILE A 113 -2.65 -7.83 15.48
C ILE A 113 -3.96 -8.63 15.50
N GLY A 114 -4.20 -9.47 14.50
CA GLY A 114 -5.38 -10.32 14.39
C GLY A 114 -5.50 -10.96 13.02
N THR A 115 -6.64 -11.58 12.75
CA THR A 115 -7.02 -12.18 11.47
C THR A 115 -8.53 -12.03 11.29
N ILE A 116 -8.98 -11.76 10.06
CA ILE A 116 -10.39 -11.79 9.70
C ILE A 116 -10.70 -13.06 8.89
N ASP A 117 -11.92 -13.59 9.00
CA ASP A 117 -12.38 -14.65 8.11
C ASP A 117 -12.73 -14.04 6.75
N ILE A 118 -11.93 -14.39 5.76
CA ILE A 118 -12.03 -13.91 4.38
C ILE A 118 -13.25 -14.44 3.64
N ARG A 119 -13.95 -15.46 4.18
CA ARG A 119 -15.19 -16.00 3.59
C ARG A 119 -16.36 -15.01 3.61
N GLU A 120 -16.28 -13.97 4.41
CA GLU A 120 -17.34 -12.96 4.56
C GLU A 120 -17.08 -11.67 3.75
N VAL A 121 -15.95 -11.55 3.07
CA VAL A 121 -15.58 -10.33 2.33
C VAL A 121 -15.97 -10.49 0.85
N PRO A 122 -16.92 -9.71 0.32
CA PRO A 122 -17.28 -9.79 -1.10
C PRO A 122 -16.09 -9.43 -1.99
N ALA A 123 -15.98 -10.14 -3.11
CA ALA A 123 -14.85 -10.12 -4.05
C ALA A 123 -14.51 -8.69 -4.55
#